data_AF-A0A0C3L8E3-F1
#
_entry.id   AF-A0A0C3L8E3-F1
#
_cell.length_a   1.000
_cell.length_b   1.000
_cell.length_c   1.000
_cell.angle_alpha   90.00
_cell.angle_beta   90.00
_cell.angle_gamma   90.00
#
_symmetry.space_group_name_H-M   'P 1'
#
loop_
_entity.id
_entity.type
_entity.pdbx_description
1 polymer ?
#
loop_
_entity_poly.entity_id
_entity_poly.type
_entity_poly.pdbx_seq_one_letter_code
_entity_poly.pdbx_strand_id
1 'polypeptide(L)'
;MAGVFSSTRALLARGQSTSTILSTVLRSQGGASNRLILSRSLASTARRLHPELDQHTNKLDSHPRSPDPVKTAFASAKSPSAAANVDPYAGQPSAIDKAMQLFFFTEIVRGMWIVLEQFFRPPYTIMYPFEKGPLSPRFRGEHALRRYASGEERCIACKLCEAICPAQAITIESEAREDGSRRTTKYDIDMTKCIYCGFCQEACPVDAIV
;
A
#
# COMPACT_ATOMS: atom_id res chain seq x y z
N MET A 1 15.64 -44.57 20.73
CA MET A 1 14.16 -44.63 20.57
C MET A 1 13.62 -45.98 21.07
N ALA A 2 13.75 -46.30 22.37
CA ALA A 2 13.24 -47.57 22.92
C ALA A 2 12.78 -47.50 24.38
N GLY A 3 12.59 -46.30 24.96
CA GLY A 3 12.29 -46.14 26.41
C GLY A 3 10.98 -45.42 26.76
N VAL A 4 10.21 -44.92 25.77
CA VAL A 4 9.05 -44.04 26.03
C VAL A 4 7.71 -44.80 25.99
N PHE A 5 7.68 -46.01 25.43
CA PHE A 5 6.44 -46.79 25.25
C PHE A 5 6.03 -47.67 26.45
N SER A 6 6.87 -47.78 27.49
CA SER A 6 6.55 -48.59 28.67
C SER A 6 5.79 -47.81 29.76
N SER A 7 5.97 -46.49 29.84
CA SER A 7 5.37 -45.65 30.91
C SER A 7 3.92 -45.22 30.61
N THR A 8 3.53 -45.12 29.34
CA THR A 8 2.19 -44.71 28.93
C THR A 8 1.10 -45.77 29.14
N ARG A 9 1.48 -47.03 29.39
CA ARG A 9 0.52 -48.12 29.69
C ARG A 9 0.17 -48.23 31.18
N ALA A 10 0.95 -47.61 32.08
CA ALA A 10 0.69 -47.64 33.52
C ALA A 10 -0.14 -46.45 34.04
N LEU A 11 -0.18 -45.34 33.30
CA LEU A 11 -0.85 -44.10 33.72
C LEU A 11 -2.31 -43.96 33.27
N LEU A 12 -2.79 -44.82 32.36
CA LEU A 12 -4.20 -44.85 31.92
C LEU A 12 -5.15 -45.62 32.85
N ALA A 13 -4.63 -46.33 33.88
CA ALA A 13 -5.43 -47.13 34.80
C ALA A 13 -5.90 -46.41 36.07
N ARG A 14 -5.68 -45.07 36.20
CA ARG A 14 -6.00 -44.33 37.44
C ARG A 14 -6.81 -43.04 37.28
N GLY A 15 -7.41 -42.76 36.11
CA GLY A 15 -8.50 -41.79 35.99
C GLY A 15 -8.30 -40.43 36.69
N GLN A 16 -7.13 -39.80 36.51
CA GLN A 16 -6.83 -38.48 37.11
C GLN A 16 -6.60 -37.40 36.04
N SER A 17 -7.15 -36.22 36.31
CA SER A 17 -7.32 -35.05 35.44
C SER A 17 -6.00 -34.40 34.99
N THR A 18 -6.01 -33.88 33.75
CA THR A 18 -4.90 -33.28 33.00
C THR A 18 -4.30 -32.00 33.60
N SER A 19 -4.97 -31.39 34.59
CA SER A 19 -4.55 -30.11 35.19
C SER A 19 -3.35 -30.23 36.16
N THR A 20 -3.07 -31.42 36.68
CA THR A 20 -1.97 -31.61 37.66
C THR A 20 -0.63 -31.91 36.99
N ILE A 21 -0.63 -32.37 35.73
CA ILE A 21 0.58 -32.76 34.99
C ILE A 21 1.34 -31.54 34.45
N LEU A 22 0.64 -30.43 34.18
CA LEU A 22 1.24 -29.23 33.58
C LEU A 22 2.02 -28.38 34.61
N SER A 23 1.63 -28.44 35.90
CA SER A 23 2.27 -27.64 36.96
C SER A 23 3.58 -28.24 37.49
N THR A 24 3.79 -29.55 37.32
CA THR A 24 5.02 -30.23 37.79
C THR A 24 6.17 -30.10 36.79
N VAL A 25 5.88 -29.94 35.49
CA VAL A 25 6.91 -29.79 34.43
C VAL A 25 7.54 -28.40 34.44
N LEU A 26 6.82 -27.37 34.88
CA LEU A 26 7.29 -25.98 34.85
C LEU A 26 8.21 -25.59 36.02
N ARG A 27 8.61 -26.52 36.89
CA ARG A 27 9.41 -26.20 38.10
C ARG A 27 10.83 -26.78 38.13
N SER A 28 11.34 -27.44 37.08
CA SER A 28 12.57 -28.24 37.17
C SER A 28 13.76 -27.89 36.25
N GLN A 29 13.78 -26.74 35.55
CA GLN A 29 14.91 -26.43 34.66
C GLN A 29 15.39 -24.98 34.81
N GLY A 30 15.80 -24.62 36.03
CA GLY A 30 16.80 -23.58 36.25
C GLY A 30 18.17 -24.23 36.44
N GLY A 31 19.19 -23.81 35.69
CA GLY A 31 20.59 -24.09 36.04
C GLY A 31 21.50 -24.55 34.91
N ALA A 32 22.21 -23.57 34.34
CA ALA A 32 23.65 -23.58 34.02
C ALA A 32 24.29 -24.63 33.06
N SER A 33 25.10 -24.05 32.18
CA SER A 33 26.39 -24.56 31.68
C SER A 33 26.39 -25.42 30.40
N ASN A 34 26.60 -24.77 29.25
CA ASN A 34 27.87 -24.93 28.52
C ASN A 34 27.97 -23.90 27.37
N ARG A 35 28.81 -22.88 27.60
CA ARG A 35 29.42 -22.08 26.53
C ARG A 35 30.53 -22.92 25.92
N LEU A 36 30.60 -23.00 24.59
CA LEU A 36 31.77 -22.61 23.79
C LEU A 36 31.63 -23.04 22.31
N ILE A 37 31.77 -22.02 21.45
CA ILE A 37 32.41 -22.04 20.12
C ILE A 37 31.70 -22.80 18.99
N LEU A 38 31.00 -22.07 18.10
CA LEU A 38 31.59 -21.62 16.82
C LEU A 38 30.60 -20.71 16.08
N SER A 39 30.86 -19.40 16.13
CA SER A 39 30.22 -18.42 15.26
C SER A 39 30.87 -18.48 13.87
N ARG A 40 30.16 -19.00 12.87
CA ARG A 40 30.39 -18.63 11.47
C ARG A 40 29.10 -18.05 10.90
N SER A 41 29.05 -16.74 10.98
CA SER A 41 28.14 -15.86 10.25
C SER A 41 28.34 -16.07 8.75
N LEU A 42 27.34 -16.63 8.09
CA LEU A 42 26.93 -16.20 6.75
C LEU A 42 25.42 -16.00 6.83
N ALA A 43 25.06 -14.75 7.05
CA ALA A 43 23.70 -14.26 7.09
C ALA A 43 22.99 -14.56 5.75
N SER A 44 22.24 -15.65 5.73
CA SER A 44 21.05 -15.79 4.90
C SER A 44 19.98 -14.84 5.46
N THR A 45 20.03 -13.55 5.09
CA THR A 45 18.94 -12.62 5.38
C THR A 45 17.74 -12.93 4.51
N ALA A 46 16.97 -13.93 4.93
CA ALA A 46 15.53 -13.90 4.78
C ALA A 46 15.00 -12.75 5.64
N ARG A 47 14.69 -11.61 5.02
CA ARG A 47 13.95 -10.55 5.70
C ARG A 47 12.48 -10.64 5.30
N ARG A 48 11.72 -11.32 6.14
CA ARG A 48 10.29 -11.04 6.36
C ARG A 48 10.18 -9.57 6.75
N LEU A 49 9.25 -8.84 6.14
CA LEU A 49 8.59 -7.71 6.77
C LEU A 49 7.11 -7.77 6.36
N HIS A 50 6.30 -8.29 7.28
CA HIS A 50 4.87 -8.02 7.35
C HIS A 50 4.65 -6.61 7.98
N PRO A 51 3.45 -6.02 7.82
CA PRO A 51 3.17 -4.62 8.11
C PRO A 51 2.70 -4.41 9.55
N GLU A 52 3.01 -3.23 10.12
CA GLU A 52 2.38 -2.73 11.35
C GLU A 52 2.05 -1.23 11.16
N LEU A 53 0.74 -0.93 11.10
CA LEU A 53 0.08 0.36 11.36
C LEU A 53 0.32 0.74 12.85
N ASP A 54 0.33 1.96 13.38
CA ASP A 54 -0.10 3.32 13.04
C ASP A 54 0.57 4.25 14.08
N GLN A 55 0.96 5.49 13.71
CA GLN A 55 0.45 6.70 14.37
C GLN A 55 1.00 8.00 13.76
N HIS A 56 0.07 8.90 13.52
CA HIS A 56 0.20 10.18 12.84
C HIS A 56 1.23 11.12 13.48
N THR A 57 2.16 11.61 12.65
CA THR A 57 2.51 13.02 12.67
C THR A 57 2.40 13.55 11.26
N ASN A 58 1.62 14.61 11.09
CA ASN A 58 1.60 15.46 9.92
C ASN A 58 3.03 15.80 9.49
N LYS A 59 3.56 15.01 8.57
CA LYS A 59 4.72 15.39 7.77
C LYS A 59 4.20 15.29 6.36
N LEU A 60 3.89 16.45 5.79
CA LEU A 60 3.80 16.59 4.34
C LEU A 60 5.10 16.02 3.79
N ASP A 61 5.07 14.77 3.33
CA ASP A 61 6.16 14.19 2.58
C ASP A 61 6.24 14.98 1.28
N SER A 62 7.01 16.06 1.32
CA SER A 62 7.69 16.57 0.16
C SER A 62 8.50 15.39 -0.37
N HIS A 63 7.92 14.64 -1.31
CA HIS A 63 8.72 13.83 -2.20
C HIS A 63 9.90 14.72 -2.63
N PRO A 64 11.15 14.23 -2.57
CA PRO A 64 12.23 14.94 -3.24
C PRO A 64 11.78 15.01 -4.69
N ARG A 65 11.28 16.18 -5.08
CA ARG A 65 10.87 16.49 -6.44
C ARG A 65 12.12 16.12 -7.24
N SER A 66 12.02 15.08 -8.07
CA SER A 66 13.05 14.74 -9.04
C SER A 66 13.55 16.07 -9.59
N PRO A 67 14.86 16.35 -9.60
CA PRO A 67 15.33 17.66 -10.03
C PRO A 67 14.68 17.94 -11.38
N ASP A 68 13.72 18.87 -11.38
CA ASP A 68 13.04 19.27 -12.60
C ASP A 68 14.19 19.68 -13.52
N PRO A 69 14.34 19.11 -14.73
CA PRO A 69 15.48 19.43 -15.60
C PRO A 69 15.56 20.95 -15.89
N VAL A 70 14.46 21.67 -15.63
CA VAL A 70 14.33 23.12 -15.69
C VAL A 70 14.93 23.86 -14.47
N LYS A 71 14.90 23.29 -13.26
CA LYS A 71 15.40 23.96 -12.03
C LYS A 71 16.89 23.76 -11.79
N THR A 72 17.46 22.62 -12.17
CA THR A 72 18.91 22.41 -12.13
C THR A 72 19.66 23.24 -13.17
N ALA A 73 18.96 23.73 -14.21
CA ALA A 73 19.49 24.72 -15.15
C ALA A 73 19.48 26.15 -14.59
N PHE A 74 18.60 26.48 -13.64
CA PHE A 74 18.42 27.83 -13.10
C PHE A 74 19.16 28.11 -11.78
N ALA A 75 19.71 27.11 -11.09
CA ALA A 75 20.38 27.29 -9.80
C ALA A 75 21.85 27.76 -9.90
N SER A 76 22.40 27.94 -11.11
CA SER A 76 23.78 28.40 -11.33
C SER A 76 23.86 29.75 -12.08
N ALA A 77 22.92 30.66 -11.82
CA ALA A 77 22.95 32.03 -12.36
C ALA A 77 22.98 33.06 -11.21
N LYS A 78 24.17 33.36 -10.68
CA LYS A 78 24.42 34.61 -9.95
C LYS A 78 24.44 35.73 -11.00
N SER A 79 23.49 36.66 -10.95
CA SER A 79 23.38 37.74 -11.93
C SER A 79 24.56 38.71 -11.84
N PRO A 80 25.01 39.26 -12.98
CA PRO A 80 25.49 40.62 -13.02
C PRO A 80 24.58 41.49 -13.88
N SER A 81 24.37 42.70 -13.36
CA SER A 81 23.81 43.88 -13.97
C SER A 81 24.54 44.31 -15.26
N ALA A 82 23.81 45.05 -16.08
CA ALA A 82 24.21 45.74 -17.31
C ALA A 82 24.13 44.89 -18.59
N ALA A 83 23.55 45.51 -19.62
CA ALA A 83 23.20 44.95 -20.92
C ALA A 83 24.41 44.43 -21.72
N ALA A 84 24.95 43.30 -21.31
CA ALA A 84 25.86 42.50 -22.10
C ALA A 84 25.04 41.47 -22.87
N ASN A 85 25.17 41.44 -24.19
CA ASN A 85 24.59 40.41 -25.05
C ASN A 85 24.86 39.03 -24.43
N VAL A 86 23.81 38.38 -23.96
CA VAL A 86 23.90 36.97 -23.57
C VAL A 86 23.95 36.23 -24.90
N ASP A 87 25.15 36.06 -25.43
CA ASP A 87 25.37 35.11 -26.50
C ASP A 87 25.08 33.72 -25.91
N PRO A 88 23.98 33.03 -26.28
CA PRO A 88 23.67 31.70 -25.75
C PRO A 88 24.71 30.63 -26.18
N TYR A 89 25.81 31.09 -26.79
CA TYR A 89 26.78 30.35 -27.55
C TYR A 89 28.23 30.65 -27.17
N ALA A 90 28.45 31.47 -26.13
CA ALA A 90 29.80 31.88 -25.69
C ALA A 90 30.71 30.71 -25.25
N GLY A 91 30.15 29.52 -25.02
CA GLY A 91 30.88 28.27 -24.72
C GLY A 91 30.56 27.13 -25.69
N GLN A 92 30.23 27.43 -26.96
CA GLN A 92 29.92 26.39 -27.93
C GLN A 92 31.14 25.53 -28.25
N PRO A 93 30.95 24.21 -28.41
CA PRO A 93 31.98 23.34 -28.95
C PRO A 93 32.33 23.82 -30.37
N SER A 94 33.58 23.61 -30.78
CA SER A 94 34.08 24.10 -32.06
C SER A 94 33.19 23.61 -33.21
N ALA A 95 33.12 24.35 -34.32
CA ALA A 95 32.28 23.95 -35.46
C ALA A 95 32.58 22.52 -35.96
N ILE A 96 33.83 22.08 -35.77
CA ILE A 96 34.29 20.73 -36.08
C ILE A 96 33.69 19.71 -35.10
N ASP A 97 33.64 19.99 -33.80
CA ASP A 97 33.03 19.10 -32.80
C ASP A 97 31.54 18.87 -33.08
N LYS A 98 30.83 19.92 -33.50
CA LYS A 98 29.41 19.81 -33.86
C LYS A 98 29.20 19.03 -35.16
N ALA A 99 30.05 19.26 -36.15
CA ALA A 99 30.04 18.47 -37.37
C ALA A 99 30.30 16.99 -37.05
N MET A 100 31.27 16.68 -36.20
CA MET A 100 31.57 15.32 -35.75
C MET A 100 30.39 14.70 -34.99
N GLN A 101 29.76 15.44 -34.08
CA GLN A 101 28.59 14.98 -33.33
C GLN A 101 27.39 14.68 -34.25
N LEU A 102 27.20 15.47 -35.31
CA LEU A 102 26.17 15.27 -36.33
C LEU A 102 26.49 14.10 -37.28
N PHE A 103 27.73 14.02 -37.77
CA PHE A 103 28.15 12.96 -38.71
C PHE A 103 28.25 11.59 -38.03
N PHE A 104 28.76 11.53 -36.79
CA PHE A 104 28.89 10.29 -36.03
C PHE A 104 27.67 9.97 -35.16
N PHE A 105 26.61 10.80 -35.24
CA PHE A 105 25.33 10.61 -34.54
C PHE A 105 25.50 10.17 -33.07
N THR A 106 26.48 10.73 -32.36
CA THR A 106 26.87 10.24 -31.03
C THR A 106 25.73 10.38 -30.01
N GLU A 107 24.84 11.36 -30.20
CA GLU A 107 23.60 11.52 -29.43
C GLU A 107 22.63 10.34 -29.62
N ILE A 108 22.51 9.82 -30.85
CA ILE A 108 21.68 8.66 -31.15
C ILE A 108 22.29 7.40 -30.52
N VAL A 109 23.61 7.24 -30.60
CA VAL A 109 24.32 6.10 -29.98
C VAL A 109 24.18 6.13 -28.46
N ARG A 110 24.30 7.31 -27.84
CA ARG A 110 24.08 7.50 -26.40
C ARG A 110 22.64 7.12 -26.00
N GLY A 111 21.64 7.51 -26.79
CA GLY A 111 20.25 7.11 -26.57
C GLY A 111 20.03 5.60 -26.75
N MET A 112 20.62 5.00 -27.78
CA MET A 112 20.56 3.56 -28.05
C MET A 112 21.16 2.74 -26.91
N TRP A 113 22.27 3.21 -26.33
CA TRP A 113 22.91 2.56 -25.19
C TRP A 113 21.98 2.45 -23.97
N ILE A 114 21.23 3.51 -23.67
CA ILE A 114 20.25 3.52 -22.56
C ILE A 114 19.12 2.53 -22.82
N VAL A 115 18.64 2.44 -24.07
CA VAL A 115 17.60 1.46 -24.46
C VAL A 115 18.13 0.04 -24.35
N LEU A 116 19.37 -0.21 -24.77
CA LEU A 116 20.01 -1.52 -24.65
C LEU A 116 20.15 -1.96 -23.18
N GLU A 117 20.51 -1.03 -22.29
CA GLU A 117 20.54 -1.31 -20.84
C GLU A 117 19.15 -1.67 -20.29
N GLN A 118 18.10 -0.98 -20.75
CA GLN A 118 16.72 -1.28 -20.34
C GLN A 118 16.22 -2.62 -20.87
N PHE A 119 16.68 -3.05 -22.05
CA PHE A 119 16.30 -4.35 -22.65
C PHE A 119 16.77 -5.54 -21.79
N PHE A 120 17.91 -5.42 -21.13
CA PHE A 120 18.44 -6.47 -20.27
C PHE A 120 17.89 -6.44 -18.83
N ARG A 121 17.04 -5.48 -18.46
CA ARG A 121 16.36 -5.48 -17.17
C ARG A 121 15.17 -6.45 -17.19
N PRO A 122 14.87 -7.16 -16.08
CA PRO A 122 13.68 -8.00 -16.00
C PRO A 122 12.40 -7.14 -16.13
N PRO A 123 11.34 -7.66 -16.79
CA PRO A 123 10.10 -6.92 -16.97
C PRO A 123 9.33 -6.77 -15.64
N TYR A 124 8.65 -5.64 -15.47
CA TYR A 124 7.78 -5.36 -14.30
C TYR A 124 6.36 -5.93 -14.45
N THR A 125 6.11 -6.75 -15.47
CA THR A 125 4.79 -7.28 -15.79
C THR A 125 4.34 -8.31 -14.76
N ILE A 126 3.19 -8.09 -14.13
CA ILE A 126 2.47 -9.09 -13.34
C ILE A 126 1.55 -9.91 -14.25
N MET A 127 1.36 -11.19 -13.93
CA MET A 127 0.51 -12.08 -14.72
C MET A 127 -0.97 -11.96 -14.31
N TYR A 128 -1.64 -10.88 -14.73
CA TYR A 128 -3.09 -10.78 -14.58
C TYR A 128 -3.78 -11.83 -15.47
N PRO A 129 -4.75 -12.63 -14.98
CA PRO A 129 -5.53 -12.49 -13.73
C PRO A 129 -5.05 -13.34 -12.53
N PHE A 130 -3.96 -14.11 -12.68
CA PHE A 130 -3.46 -15.03 -11.64
C PHE A 130 -2.76 -14.30 -10.49
N GLU A 131 -2.07 -13.21 -10.81
CA GLU A 131 -1.42 -12.30 -9.86
C GLU A 131 -2.06 -10.92 -9.95
N LYS A 132 -2.41 -10.33 -8.81
CA LYS A 132 -3.02 -8.99 -8.71
C LYS A 132 -2.08 -8.02 -8.00
N GLY A 133 -2.13 -6.76 -8.39
CA GLY A 133 -1.37 -5.71 -7.73
C GLY A 133 -1.75 -5.56 -6.25
N PRO A 134 -0.81 -5.16 -5.37
CA PRO A 134 -1.11 -4.90 -3.97
C PRO A 134 -2.07 -3.72 -3.86
N LEU A 135 -3.19 -3.91 -3.17
CA LEU A 135 -4.22 -2.90 -2.97
C LEU A 135 -4.19 -2.40 -1.53
N SER A 136 -4.32 -1.09 -1.32
CA SER A 136 -4.42 -0.56 0.04
C SER A 136 -5.78 -0.88 0.65
N PRO A 137 -5.89 -1.02 1.98
CA PRO A 137 -7.18 -1.24 2.65
C PRO A 137 -8.20 -0.10 2.45
N ARG A 138 -7.72 1.08 2.00
CA ARG A 138 -8.52 2.28 1.74
C ARG A 138 -8.90 2.43 0.26
N PHE A 139 -8.70 1.41 -0.55
CA PHE A 139 -9.10 1.44 -1.94
C PHE A 139 -10.62 1.62 -2.06
N ARG A 140 -11.02 2.54 -2.94
CA ARG A 140 -12.42 2.84 -3.23
C ARG A 140 -12.81 2.05 -4.48
N GLY A 141 -13.90 1.28 -4.40
CA GLY A 141 -14.34 0.37 -5.45
C GLY A 141 -15.85 0.37 -5.61
N GLU A 142 -16.40 -0.81 -5.87
CA GLU A 142 -17.85 -0.99 -5.97
C GLU A 142 -18.54 -0.71 -4.63
N HIS A 143 -19.65 0.02 -4.69
CA HIS A 143 -20.39 0.42 -3.51
C HIS A 143 -21.22 -0.75 -2.97
N ALA A 144 -21.24 -0.92 -1.65
CA ALA A 144 -22.04 -1.94 -1.00
C ALA A 144 -22.77 -1.40 0.22
N LEU A 145 -24.05 -1.77 0.37
CA LEU A 145 -24.82 -1.44 1.56
C LEU A 145 -24.62 -2.52 2.63
N ARG A 146 -24.13 -2.10 3.80
CA ARG A 146 -23.86 -3.00 4.93
C ARG A 146 -25.10 -3.19 5.80
N ARG A 147 -25.17 -4.36 6.44
CA ARG A 147 -26.17 -4.70 7.47
C ARG A 147 -25.52 -4.71 8.86
N TYR A 148 -26.33 -4.57 9.91
CA TYR A 148 -25.92 -4.82 11.29
C TYR A 148 -25.70 -6.32 11.53
N ALA A 149 -25.08 -6.68 12.66
CA ALA A 149 -24.90 -8.08 13.05
C ALA A 149 -26.23 -8.81 13.29
N SER A 150 -27.32 -8.08 13.56
CA SER A 150 -28.68 -8.61 13.67
C SER A 150 -29.33 -8.92 12.32
N GLY A 151 -28.70 -8.58 11.19
CA GLY A 151 -29.25 -8.73 9.83
C GLY A 151 -30.06 -7.52 9.34
N GLU A 152 -30.35 -6.57 10.22
CA GLU A 152 -31.08 -5.35 9.89
C GLU A 152 -30.23 -4.41 9.02
N GLU A 153 -30.84 -3.70 8.08
CA GLU A 153 -30.12 -2.72 7.26
C GLU A 153 -29.62 -1.52 8.07
N ARG A 154 -28.42 -1.02 7.75
CA ARG A 154 -27.84 0.13 8.45
C ARG A 154 -28.44 1.45 8.01
N CYS A 155 -28.95 1.54 6.79
CA CYS A 155 -29.48 2.79 6.24
C CYS A 155 -30.71 3.26 7.03
N ILE A 156 -30.67 4.50 7.50
CA ILE A 156 -31.77 5.18 8.21
C ILE A 156 -32.49 6.23 7.33
N ALA A 157 -32.27 6.16 6.01
CA ALA A 157 -32.84 7.08 5.03
C ALA A 157 -32.61 8.58 5.36
N CYS A 158 -31.41 8.93 5.87
CA CYS A 158 -31.08 10.30 6.28
C CYS A 158 -30.83 11.27 5.11
N LYS A 159 -30.64 10.76 3.89
CA LYS A 159 -30.39 11.53 2.65
C LYS A 159 -29.12 12.40 2.63
N LEU A 160 -28.23 12.26 3.60
CA LEU A 160 -26.93 12.96 3.61
C LEU A 160 -26.04 12.53 2.43
N CYS A 161 -26.01 11.24 2.10
CA CYS A 161 -25.21 10.72 0.98
C CYS A 161 -25.66 11.27 -0.38
N GLU A 162 -26.95 11.55 -0.55
CA GLU A 162 -27.50 12.17 -1.76
C GLU A 162 -27.08 13.65 -1.86
N ALA A 163 -27.18 14.39 -0.75
CA ALA A 163 -26.82 15.80 -0.70
C ALA A 163 -25.31 16.04 -0.91
N ILE A 164 -24.44 15.17 -0.41
CA ILE A 164 -22.99 15.32 -0.54
C ILE A 164 -22.44 14.82 -1.88
N CYS A 165 -23.21 14.04 -2.64
CA CYS A 165 -22.74 13.43 -3.88
C CYS A 165 -22.46 14.52 -4.93
N PRO A 166 -21.20 14.72 -5.37
CA PRO A 166 -20.86 15.80 -6.28
C PRO A 166 -21.44 15.59 -7.68
N ALA A 167 -21.68 14.34 -8.07
CA ALA A 167 -22.25 13.95 -9.36
C ALA A 167 -23.76 13.65 -9.29
N GLN A 168 -24.39 13.83 -8.12
CA GLN A 168 -25.81 13.53 -7.89
C GLN A 168 -26.23 12.15 -8.44
N ALA A 169 -25.40 11.13 -8.18
CA ALA A 169 -25.57 9.78 -8.72
C ALA A 169 -26.51 8.90 -7.90
N ILE A 170 -26.94 9.35 -6.72
CA ILE A 170 -27.73 8.59 -5.76
C ILE A 170 -29.14 9.16 -5.72
N THR A 171 -30.15 8.30 -5.79
CA THR A 171 -31.56 8.67 -5.59
C THR A 171 -32.13 7.86 -4.42
N ILE A 172 -32.71 8.55 -3.43
CA ILE A 172 -33.22 7.92 -2.20
C ILE A 172 -34.68 8.28 -1.96
N GLU A 173 -35.55 7.26 -1.90
CA GLU A 173 -36.93 7.39 -1.45
C GLU A 173 -37.09 6.73 -0.08
N SER A 174 -37.85 7.36 0.82
CA SER A 174 -37.96 6.95 2.23
C SER A 174 -39.42 6.82 2.64
N GLU A 175 -39.78 5.68 3.23
CA GLU A 175 -41.09 5.45 3.84
C GLU A 175 -40.96 4.97 5.29
N ALA A 176 -42.04 5.09 6.05
CA ALA A 176 -42.09 4.52 7.39
C ALA A 176 -42.46 3.04 7.28
N ARG A 177 -41.63 2.16 7.83
CA ARG A 177 -41.93 0.73 7.96
C ARG A 177 -42.99 0.53 9.06
N GLU A 178 -43.62 -0.63 9.10
CA GLU A 178 -44.61 -1.01 10.11
C GLU A 178 -44.09 -0.92 11.55
N ASP A 179 -42.78 -1.07 11.75
CA ASP A 179 -42.11 -0.92 13.05
C ASP A 179 -41.92 0.55 13.47
N GLY A 180 -42.40 1.51 12.67
CA GLY A 180 -42.21 2.95 12.88
C GLY A 180 -40.80 3.46 12.57
N SER A 181 -39.88 2.57 12.19
CA SER A 181 -38.54 2.96 11.73
C SER A 181 -38.58 3.52 10.31
N ARG A 182 -37.74 4.54 10.04
CA ARG A 182 -37.60 5.13 8.70
C ARG A 182 -36.60 4.33 7.89
N ARG A 183 -37.03 3.78 6.75
CA ARG A 183 -36.22 2.93 5.87
C ARG A 183 -36.33 3.39 4.41
N THR A 184 -35.40 2.91 3.59
CA THR A 184 -35.37 3.25 2.17
C THR A 184 -36.20 2.25 1.37
N THR A 185 -37.15 2.75 0.57
CA THR A 185 -37.90 1.91 -0.39
C THR A 185 -37.10 1.66 -1.65
N LYS A 186 -36.40 2.71 -2.08
CA LYS A 186 -35.61 2.77 -3.29
C LYS A 186 -34.30 3.44 -2.96
N TYR A 187 -33.22 2.73 -3.28
CA TYR A 187 -31.86 3.19 -3.13
C TYR A 187 -31.09 2.78 -4.36
N ASP A 188 -31.02 3.70 -5.31
CA ASP A 188 -30.38 3.47 -6.61
C ASP A 188 -29.11 4.31 -6.72
N ILE A 189 -28.03 3.67 -7.16
CA ILE A 189 -26.76 4.32 -7.47
C ILE A 189 -26.45 4.11 -8.94
N ASP A 190 -26.42 5.20 -9.69
CA ASP A 190 -26.00 5.19 -11.08
C ASP A 190 -24.47 5.07 -11.15
N MET A 191 -23.94 3.86 -11.36
CA MET A 191 -22.49 3.60 -11.48
C MET A 191 -21.84 4.33 -12.67
N THR A 192 -22.63 4.81 -13.63
CA THR A 192 -22.18 5.62 -14.77
C THR A 192 -21.98 7.09 -14.41
N LYS A 193 -22.72 7.62 -13.43
CA LYS A 193 -22.56 9.00 -12.92
C LYS A 193 -21.58 9.05 -11.76
N CYS A 194 -21.45 7.97 -10.99
CA CYS A 194 -20.59 7.93 -9.82
C CYS A 194 -19.10 8.06 -10.20
N ILE A 195 -18.40 9.02 -9.57
CA ILE A 195 -16.97 9.28 -9.79
C ILE A 195 -16.05 8.57 -8.78
N TYR A 196 -16.59 7.69 -7.93
CA TYR A 196 -15.83 6.94 -6.91
C TYR A 196 -15.02 7.80 -5.94
N CYS A 197 -15.52 9.00 -5.61
CA CYS A 197 -14.85 9.92 -4.68
C CYS A 197 -14.85 9.45 -3.22
N GLY A 198 -15.84 8.63 -2.82
CA GLY A 198 -15.98 8.10 -1.47
C GLY A 198 -16.54 9.08 -0.43
N PHE A 199 -17.07 10.24 -0.83
CA PHE A 199 -17.72 11.16 0.12
C PHE A 199 -18.96 10.55 0.80
N CYS A 200 -19.65 9.64 0.11
CA CYS A 200 -20.80 8.95 0.66
C CYS A 200 -20.44 8.06 1.86
N GLN A 201 -19.24 7.49 1.87
CA GLN A 201 -18.73 6.66 2.96
C GLN A 201 -18.47 7.50 4.21
N GLU A 202 -17.78 8.64 4.05
CA GLU A 202 -17.42 9.52 5.18
C GLU A 202 -18.62 10.34 5.70
N ALA A 203 -19.59 10.64 4.84
CA ALA A 203 -20.76 11.42 5.22
C ALA A 203 -21.85 10.59 5.89
N CYS A 204 -21.78 9.25 5.81
CA CYS A 204 -22.81 8.40 6.37
C CYS A 204 -22.67 8.35 7.91
N PRO A 205 -23.67 8.80 8.68
CA PRO A 205 -23.56 8.84 10.14
C PRO A 205 -23.59 7.45 10.81
N VAL A 206 -23.95 6.40 10.06
CA VAL A 206 -24.17 5.04 10.54
C VAL A 206 -23.36 4.00 9.76
N ASP A 207 -22.44 4.45 8.90
CA ASP A 207 -21.62 3.63 8.01
C ASP A 207 -22.44 2.59 7.21
N ALA A 208 -23.55 3.05 6.62
CA ALA A 208 -24.43 2.19 5.84
C ALA A 208 -23.86 1.86 4.46
N ILE A 209 -23.28 2.84 3.76
CA ILE A 209 -22.66 2.68 2.45
C ILE A 209 -21.15 2.67 2.61
N VAL A 210 -20.47 1.75 1.91
CA VAL A 210 -19.01 1.71 1.75
C VAL A 210 -18.60 1.57 0.31
#